data_AF-T0M8H6-F1
#
_entry.id   AF-T0M8H6-F1
#
_cell.length_a   1.000
_cell.length_b   1.000
_cell.length_c   1.000
_cell.angle_alpha   90.00
_cell.angle_beta   90.00
_cell.angle_gamma   90.00
#
_symmetry.space_group_name_H-M   'P 1'
#
loop_
_entity.id
_entity.type
_entity.pdbx_description
1 polymer ?
#
loop_
_entity_poly.entity_id
_entity_poly.type
_entity_poly.pdbx_seq_one_letter_code
_entity_poly.pdbx_strand_id
1 'polypeptide(L)'
;MEYGCYICNRIIKTGEKFTFTKEGPVHMDCFLAAQRKKVHEDKQEYLRNLAMVLDYELTYLVSLLELKTDNKESSELIKRRITAIEKQAGETTGLIYNL
;
A
#
# COMPACT_ATOMS: atom_id res chain seq x y z
N MET A 1 -8.78 11.93 7.37
CA MET A 1 -8.76 10.71 8.21
C MET A 1 -7.30 10.40 8.44
N GLU A 2 -6.84 10.39 9.69
CA GLU A 2 -5.43 10.14 10.02
C GLU A 2 -5.33 8.69 10.50
N TYR A 3 -4.42 7.91 9.91
CA TYR A 3 -4.18 6.53 10.30
C TYR A 3 -2.92 6.44 11.15
N GLY A 4 -2.92 5.60 12.19
CA GLY A 4 -1.73 5.33 13.01
C GLY A 4 -1.06 4.02 12.60
N CYS A 5 0.22 4.05 12.27
CA CYS A 5 0.97 2.84 11.94
C CYS A 5 1.10 1.96 13.20
N TYR A 6 0.55 0.74 13.16
CA TYR A 6 0.55 -0.16 14.33
C TYR A 6 1.95 -0.65 14.74
N ILE A 7 2.96 -0.49 13.88
CA ILE A 7 4.34 -0.92 14.15
C ILE A 7 5.16 0.19 14.81
N CYS A 8 5.15 1.39 14.24
CA CYS A 8 6.00 2.49 14.71
C CYS A 8 5.25 3.52 15.58
N ASN A 9 3.93 3.37 15.73
CA ASN A 9 3.03 4.26 16.46
C ASN A 9 3.04 5.72 15.96
N ARG A 10 3.52 5.97 14.74
CA ARG A 10 3.49 7.29 14.10
C ARG A 10 2.26 7.43 13.23
N ILE A 11 1.77 8.65 13.11
CA ILE A 11 0.70 9.01 12.18
C ILE A 11 1.22 8.86 10.76
N ILE A 12 0.42 8.21 9.92
CA ILE A 12 0.60 8.12 8.48
C ILE A 12 0.08 9.43 7.88
N LYS A 13 0.99 10.18 7.25
CA LYS A 13 0.67 11.46 6.62
C LYS A 13 0.05 11.25 5.25
N THR A 14 -0.72 12.24 4.80
CA THR A 14 -1.22 12.28 3.42
C THR A 14 -0.05 12.23 2.45
N GLY A 15 -0.15 11.35 1.44
CA GLY A 15 0.91 11.12 0.45
C GLY A 15 1.95 10.06 0.86
N GLU A 16 1.93 9.58 2.11
CA GLU A 16 2.78 8.44 2.49
C GLU A 16 2.20 7.13 1.97
N LYS A 17 3.08 6.22 1.56
CA LYS A 17 2.71 4.85 1.17
C LYS A 17 2.42 4.01 2.42
N PHE A 18 1.19 3.53 2.52
CA PHE A 18 0.76 2.65 3.60
C PHE A 18 -0.23 1.61 3.07
N THR A 19 -0.41 0.54 3.83
CA THR A 19 -1.38 -0.51 3.51
C THR A 19 -2.11 -0.95 4.78
N PHE A 20 -3.14 -1.78 4.63
CA PHE A 20 -3.90 -2.38 5.71
C PHE A 20 -3.58 -3.85 5.85
N THR A 21 -3.24 -4.28 7.06
CA THR A 21 -3.13 -5.69 7.44
C THR A 21 -4.27 -6.06 8.38
N LYS A 22 -4.27 -7.31 8.86
CA LYS A 22 -5.24 -7.78 9.87
C LYS A 22 -5.09 -7.03 11.20
N GLU A 23 -3.90 -6.55 11.52
CA GLU A 23 -3.59 -5.79 12.73
C GLU A 23 -3.92 -4.31 12.62
N GLY A 24 -4.00 -3.78 11.39
CA GLY A 24 -4.39 -2.39 11.14
C GLY A 24 -3.55 -1.71 10.06
N PRO A 25 -3.65 -0.37 9.95
CA PRO A 25 -2.87 0.39 8.99
C PRO A 25 -1.38 0.42 9.36
N VAL A 26 -0.52 0.36 8.35
CA VAL A 26 0.93 0.27 8.52
C VAL A 26 1.68 0.94 7.37
N HIS A 27 2.73 1.70 7.68
CA HIS A 27 3.65 2.22 6.67
C HIS A 27 4.22 1.07 5.85
N MET A 28 4.31 1.25 4.53
CA MET A 28 4.86 0.24 3.65
C MET A 28 6.25 -0.25 4.11
N ASP A 29 7.13 0.67 4.49
CA ASP A 29 8.47 0.34 4.98
C ASP A 29 8.45 -0.45 6.29
N CYS A 30 7.55 -0.09 7.21
CA CYS A 30 7.40 -0.79 8.49
C CYS A 30 6.90 -2.22 8.25
N PHE A 31 5.93 -2.38 7.34
CA PHE A 31 5.39 -3.67 6.96
C PHE A 31 6.46 -4.57 6.36
N LEU A 32 7.19 -4.09 5.35
CA LEU A 32 8.23 -4.88 4.68
C LEU A 32 9.40 -5.22 5.61
N ALA A 33 9.81 -4.29 6.48
CA ALA A 33 10.85 -4.55 7.48
C ALA A 33 10.43 -5.64 8.48
N ALA A 34 9.14 -5.70 8.84
CA ALA A 34 8.61 -6.76 9.69
C ALA A 34 8.55 -8.10 8.96
N GLN A 35 8.15 -8.12 7.69
CA GLN A 35 8.02 -9.36 6.91
C GLN A 35 9.37 -9.98 6.56
N ARG A 36 10.38 -9.17 6.20
CA ARG A 36 11.75 -9.68 5.92
C ARG A 36 12.36 -10.49 7.08
N LYS A 37 12.00 -10.18 8.32
CA LYS A 37 12.47 -10.89 9.52
C LYS A 37 11.75 -12.23 9.76
N LYS A 38 10.58 -12.43 9.16
CA LYS A 38 9.71 -13.59 9.38
C LYS A 38 9.79 -14.60 8.23
N VAL A 39 9.93 -14.11 7.01
CA VAL A 39 9.91 -14.92 5.79
C VAL A 39 11.19 -15.74 5.66
N HIS A 40 11.05 -17.03 5.37
CA HIS A 40 12.17 -17.96 5.19
C HIS A 40 13.05 -17.56 3.99
N GLU A 41 14.32 -17.95 4.01
CA GLU A 41 15.34 -17.48 3.05
C GLU A 41 14.99 -17.79 1.59
N ASP A 42 14.42 -18.96 1.33
CA ASP A 42 13.96 -19.41 0.00
C ASP A 42 12.85 -18.53 -0.61
N LYS A 43 12.10 -17.79 0.21
CA LYS A 43 11.03 -16.88 -0.23
C LYS A 43 11.46 -15.42 -0.29
N GLN A 44 12.69 -15.07 0.09
CA GLN A 44 13.14 -13.68 0.16
C GLN A 44 13.15 -12.98 -1.21
N GLU A 45 13.48 -13.71 -2.28
CA GLU A 45 13.40 -13.17 -3.64
C GLU A 45 11.96 -12.87 -4.05
N TYR A 46 11.04 -13.79 -3.75
CA TYR A 46 9.62 -13.58 -4.05
C TYR A 46 9.02 -12.43 -3.24
N LEU A 47 9.38 -12.32 -1.95
CA LEU A 47 9.06 -11.15 -1.12
C LEU A 47 9.56 -9.85 -1.75
N ARG A 48 10.79 -9.83 -2.28
CA ARG A 48 11.35 -8.64 -2.94
C ARG A 48 10.54 -8.25 -4.17
N ASN A 49 10.15 -9.21 -4.99
CA ASN A 49 9.34 -8.95 -6.18
C ASN A 49 7.96 -8.41 -5.81
N LEU A 50 7.29 -9.02 -4.83
CA LEU A 50 5.99 -8.55 -4.35
C LEU A 50 6.08 -7.15 -3.70
N ALA A 51 7.16 -6.88 -2.95
CA ALA A 51 7.42 -5.57 -2.38
C ALA A 51 7.55 -4.47 -3.46
N MET A 52 8.21 -4.78 -4.58
CA MET A 52 8.30 -3.85 -5.71
C MET A 52 6.95 -3.62 -6.38
N VAL A 53 6.16 -4.68 -6.56
CA VAL A 53 4.80 -4.56 -7.10
C VAL A 53 3.94 -3.65 -6.22
N LEU A 54 3.95 -3.89 -4.90
CA LEU A 54 3.22 -3.05 -3.94
C LEU A 54 3.72 -1.59 -3.97
N ASP A 55 5.02 -1.37 -4.17
CA ASP A 55 5.59 -0.03 -4.28
C ASP A 55 4.99 0.75 -5.42
N TYR A 56 4.91 0.12 -6.60
CA TYR A 56 4.34 0.73 -7.79
C TYR A 56 2.85 0.99 -7.63
N GLU A 57 2.11 0.05 -7.04
CA GLU A 57 0.68 0.20 -6.78
C GLU A 57 0.39 1.39 -5.85
N LEU A 58 1.09 1.46 -4.72
CA LEU A 58 0.91 2.54 -3.75
C LEU A 58 1.41 3.88 -4.29
N THR A 59 2.48 3.89 -5.08
CA THR A 59 2.96 5.10 -5.76
C THR A 59 1.91 5.63 -6.74
N TYR A 60 1.27 4.73 -7.51
CA TYR A 60 0.21 5.11 -8.43
C TYR A 60 -1.03 5.61 -7.68
N LEU A 61 -1.41 4.95 -6.58
CA LEU A 61 -2.52 5.39 -5.72
C LEU A 61 -2.28 6.80 -5.18
N VAL A 62 -1.11 7.07 -4.59
CA VAL A 62 -0.74 8.41 -4.11
C VAL A 62 -0.85 9.44 -5.24
N SER A 63 -0.31 9.12 -6.42
CA SER A 63 -0.37 10.00 -7.57
C SER A 63 -1.81 10.32 -8.00
N LEU A 64 -2.71 9.32 -7.98
CA LEU A 64 -4.13 9.53 -8.31
C LEU A 64 -4.85 10.42 -7.28
N LEU A 65 -4.52 10.27 -5.99
CA LEU A 65 -5.09 11.08 -4.92
C LEU A 65 -4.68 12.55 -4.98
N GLU A 66 -3.54 12.85 -5.60
CA GLU A 66 -3.05 14.22 -5.79
C GLU A 66 -3.68 14.93 -7.00
N LEU A 67 -4.33 14.20 -7.91
CA LEU A 67 -4.97 14.78 -9.08
C LEU A 67 -6.20 15.62 -8.68
N LYS A 68 -6.14 16.92 -8.97
CA LYS A 68 -7.27 17.84 -8.84
C LYS A 68 -7.88 18.12 -10.22
N THR A 69 -9.18 17.92 -10.36
CA THR A 69 -9.91 18.22 -11.58
C THR A 69 -11.32 18.69 -11.27
N ASP A 70 -11.76 19.73 -11.96
CA ASP A 70 -13.12 20.27 -11.87
C ASP A 70 -14.06 19.58 -12.88
N ASN A 71 -13.51 18.75 -13.78
CA ASN A 71 -14.28 18.00 -14.75
C ASN A 71 -14.88 16.73 -14.11
N LYS A 72 -16.21 16.64 -14.14
CA LYS A 72 -16.96 15.52 -13.53
C LYS A 72 -16.60 14.15 -14.11
N GLU A 73 -16.37 14.06 -15.41
CA GLU A 73 -16.01 12.81 -16.09
C GLU A 73 -14.63 12.32 -15.67
N SER A 74 -13.65 13.23 -15.61
CA SER A 74 -12.31 12.94 -15.10
C SER A 74 -12.33 12.56 -13.62
N SER A 75 -13.14 13.24 -12.80
CA SER A 75 -13.31 12.92 -11.38
C SER A 75 -13.84 11.49 -11.16
N GLU A 76 -14.85 11.08 -11.95
CA GLU A 76 -15.41 9.73 -11.88
C GLU A 76 -14.39 8.67 -12.34
N LEU A 77 -13.63 8.95 -13.41
CA LEU A 77 -12.55 8.08 -13.86
C LEU A 77 -11.49 7.88 -12.78
N ILE A 78 -11.03 8.97 -12.15
CA ILE A 78 -10.02 8.93 -11.08
C ILE A 78 -10.53 8.08 -9.91
N LYS A 79 -11.78 8.28 -9.46
CA LYS A 79 -12.39 7.47 -8.39
C LYS A 79 -12.39 5.98 -8.72
N ARG A 80 -12.79 5.62 -9.94
CA ARG A 80 -12.77 4.21 -10.39
C ARG A 80 -11.37 3.63 -10.39
N ARG A 81 -10.36 4.42 -10.78
CA ARG A 81 -8.95 3.99 -10.75
C ARG A 81 -8.43 3.83 -9.33
N ILE A 82 -8.78 4.74 -8.42
CA ILE A 82 -8.46 4.64 -6.98
C ILE A 82 -9.01 3.33 -6.41
N THR A 83 -10.31 3.04 -6.59
CA THR A 83 -10.91 1.80 -6.08
C THR A 83 -10.26 0.54 -6.65
N ALA A 84 -9.90 0.57 -7.94
CA ALA A 84 -9.22 -0.57 -8.57
C ALA A 84 -7.81 -0.80 -8.00
N ILE A 85 -7.01 0.26 -7.83
CA ILE A 85 -5.65 0.14 -7.33
C ILE A 85 -5.61 -0.17 -5.83
N GLU A 86 -6.57 0.34 -5.04
CA GLU A 86 -6.73 -0.02 -3.63
C GLU A 86 -6.97 -1.53 -3.46
N LYS A 87 -7.81 -2.12 -4.32
CA LYS A 87 -8.06 -3.56 -4.33
C LYS A 87 -6.78 -4.34 -4.68
N GLN A 88 -6.06 -3.93 -5.72
CA GLN A 88 -4.81 -4.58 -6.15
C GLN A 88 -3.74 -4.51 -5.06
N ALA A 89 -3.51 -3.33 -4.49
CA ALA A 89 -2.58 -3.15 -3.37
C ALA A 89 -2.95 -4.01 -2.15
N GLY A 90 -4.25 -4.15 -1.86
CA GLY A 90 -4.75 -5.04 -0.82
C GLY A 90 -4.46 -6.52 -1.10
N GLU A 91 -4.64 -6.97 -2.35
CA GLU A 91 -4.31 -8.33 -2.78
C GLU A 91 -2.79 -8.61 -2.65
N THR A 92 -1.94 -7.70 -3.14
CA THR A 92 -0.48 -7.81 -3.03
C THR A 92 -0.03 -7.79 -1.56
N THR A 93 -0.63 -6.93 -0.73
CA THR A 93 -0.39 -6.91 0.71
C THR A 93 -0.76 -8.24 1.36
N GLY A 94 -1.90 -8.82 0.97
CA GLY A 94 -2.34 -10.14 1.43
C GLY A 94 -1.36 -11.25 1.03
N LEU A 95 -0.83 -11.22 -0.19
CA LEU A 95 0.20 -12.18 -0.62
C LEU A 95 1.45 -12.07 0.26
N ILE A 96 1.98 -10.85 0.45
CA ILE A 96 3.15 -10.60 1.30
C ILE A 96 2.89 -11.05 2.74
N TYR A 97 1.72 -10.74 3.29
CA TYR A 97 1.36 -11.07 4.67
C TYR A 97 1.34 -12.58 4.93
N ASN A 98 0.98 -13.38 3.93
CA ASN A 98 0.84 -14.83 4.04
C ASN A 98 2.08 -15.60 3.54
N LEU A 99 3.20 -14.92 3.25
CA LEU A 99 4.48 -15.58 2.92
C LEU A 99 5.10 -16.28 4.12
#